data_AF-A0A1W5ZSB5-F1
#
_entry.id   AF-A0A1W5ZSB5-F1
#
_cell.length_a   1.000
_cell.length_b   1.000
_cell.length_c   1.000
_cell.angle_alpha   90.00
_cell.angle_beta   90.00
_cell.angle_gamma   90.00
#
_symmetry.space_group_name_H-M   'P 1'
#
loop_
_entity.id
_entity.type
_entity.pdbx_description
1 polymer ?
#
loop_
_entity_poly.entity_id
_entity_poly.type
_entity_poly.pdbx_seq_one_letter_code
_entity_poly.pdbx_strand_id
1 'polypeptide(L)'
;MPNNVLWTGGWDSTYRVLNLVLDQKKTIQPYYVLDPVRPSTEMELKTMERIKRLMNEFDPGAEERVLETIEIRKDEIPLNPDFTKEYEKLQKEFRLGDQYDWLGRYAESVNMDTLELSVHHDDKVQGMIKDDVIKIEDGEDFYYRVVDNPSHPAFVIFQKYRFPLLEITKLGMEEKAKERGYAHIMEETWFCHTPKKTGEPCGLCNPCKYTQEEGLGRRIPEPTRFEKIRYFLFKVNRRIKKMVK
;
A
#
# COMPACT_ATOMS: atom_id res chain seq x y z
N MET A 1 -5.93 -4.97 -21.52
CA MET A 1 -6.62 -5.20 -20.23
C MET A 1 -6.06 -4.20 -19.22
N PRO A 2 -6.87 -3.68 -18.28
CA PRO A 2 -6.37 -2.71 -17.31
C PRO A 2 -5.36 -3.34 -16.34
N ASN A 3 -4.44 -2.54 -15.80
CA ASN A 3 -3.58 -2.96 -14.69
C ASN A 3 -4.41 -3.02 -13.40
N ASN A 4 -4.39 -4.15 -12.70
CA ASN A 4 -5.13 -4.34 -11.45
C ASN A 4 -4.28 -3.88 -10.26
N VAL A 5 -4.55 -2.70 -9.71
CA VAL A 5 -3.66 -2.05 -8.73
C VAL A 5 -4.31 -1.99 -7.35
N LEU A 6 -3.62 -2.49 -6.33
CA LEU A 6 -4.01 -2.26 -4.93
C LEU A 6 -3.67 -0.82 -4.55
N TRP A 7 -4.69 0.03 -4.35
CA TRP A 7 -4.49 1.46 -4.13
C TRP A 7 -5.26 1.96 -2.91
N THR A 8 -4.53 2.63 -2.01
CA THR A 8 -5.04 3.12 -0.72
C THR A 8 -4.82 4.62 -0.53
N GLY A 9 -4.35 5.32 -1.57
CA GLY A 9 -3.91 6.71 -1.45
C GLY A 9 -2.57 6.90 -0.71
N GLY A 10 -1.87 5.80 -0.38
CA GLY A 10 -0.53 5.82 0.19
C GLY A 10 0.55 6.20 -0.82
N TRP A 11 1.76 6.50 -0.34
CA TRP A 11 2.89 6.93 -1.19
C TRP A 11 3.17 5.94 -2.33
N ASP A 12 3.42 4.68 -1.98
CA ASP A 12 3.92 3.67 -2.93
C ASP A 12 2.88 3.33 -4.00
N SER A 13 1.65 3.05 -3.57
CA SER A 13 0.56 2.72 -4.49
C SER A 13 0.12 3.93 -5.32
N THR A 14 0.20 5.15 -4.78
CA THR A 14 -0.07 6.36 -5.56
C THR A 14 1.01 6.59 -6.60
N TYR A 15 2.30 6.43 -6.28
CA TYR A 15 3.36 6.53 -7.28
C TYR A 15 3.10 5.56 -8.44
N ARG A 16 2.72 4.31 -8.14
CA ARG A 16 2.40 3.34 -9.20
C ARG A 16 1.21 3.77 -10.06
N VAL A 17 0.15 4.28 -9.44
CA VAL A 17 -1.00 4.84 -10.16
C VAL A 17 -0.59 6.00 -11.06
N LEU A 18 0.17 6.98 -10.56
CA LEU A 18 0.65 8.11 -11.36
C LEU A 18 1.54 7.65 -12.51
N ASN A 19 2.46 6.71 -12.25
CA ASN A 19 3.34 6.18 -13.28
C ASN A 19 2.56 5.47 -14.40
N LEU A 20 1.56 4.65 -14.06
CA LEU A 20 0.72 3.99 -15.06
C LEU A 20 -0.13 4.99 -15.85
N VAL A 21 -0.80 5.90 -15.15
CA VAL A 21 -1.84 6.78 -15.73
C VAL A 21 -1.25 7.98 -16.44
N LEU A 22 -0.24 8.62 -15.87
CA LEU A 22 0.35 9.86 -16.37
C LEU A 22 1.53 9.60 -17.32
N ASP A 23 2.45 8.68 -16.98
CA ASP A 23 3.61 8.42 -17.83
C ASP A 23 3.28 7.45 -18.96
N GLN A 24 2.67 6.31 -18.63
CA GLN A 24 2.44 5.23 -19.59
C GLN A 24 1.09 5.33 -20.30
N LYS A 25 0.22 6.27 -19.89
CA LYS A 25 -1.14 6.44 -20.41
C LYS A 25 -1.98 5.15 -20.38
N LYS A 26 -1.74 4.29 -19.39
CA LYS A 26 -2.45 3.02 -19.20
C LYS A 26 -3.72 3.22 -18.40
N THR A 27 -4.74 2.43 -18.74
CA THR A 27 -5.96 2.29 -17.92
C THR A 27 -5.70 1.34 -16.75
N ILE A 28 -6.17 1.71 -15.57
CA ILE A 28 -6.04 0.91 -14.35
C ILE A 28 -7.41 0.54 -13.78
N GLN A 29 -7.46 -0.58 -13.09
CA GLN A 29 -8.55 -1.00 -12.23
C GLN A 29 -8.06 -0.94 -10.78
N PRO A 30 -8.48 0.07 -10.00
CA PRO A 30 -8.12 0.15 -8.59
C PRO A 30 -8.89 -0.88 -7.76
N TYR A 31 -8.20 -1.48 -6.79
CA TYR A 31 -8.76 -2.34 -5.75
C TYR A 31 -8.46 -1.75 -4.38
N TYR A 32 -9.49 -1.61 -3.55
CA TYR A 32 -9.38 -1.13 -2.17
C TYR A 32 -10.09 -2.08 -1.22
N VAL A 33 -9.43 -2.47 -0.12
CA VAL A 33 -10.06 -3.31 0.90
C VAL A 33 -10.57 -2.44 2.04
N LEU A 34 -11.89 -2.43 2.19
CA LEU A 34 -12.60 -1.74 3.25
C LEU A 34 -12.48 -2.53 4.56
N ASP A 35 -11.71 -1.97 5.51
CA ASP A 35 -11.71 -2.42 6.90
C ASP A 35 -12.50 -1.41 7.76
N PRO A 36 -13.73 -1.75 8.21
CA PRO A 36 -14.61 -0.82 8.92
C PRO A 36 -14.07 -0.41 10.29
N VAL A 37 -13.09 -1.14 10.85
CA VAL A 37 -12.47 -0.78 12.13
C VAL A 37 -11.20 0.07 11.97
N ARG A 38 -10.75 0.33 10.74
CA ARG A 38 -9.56 1.15 10.49
C ARG A 38 -9.89 2.64 10.57
N PRO A 39 -9.31 3.40 11.51
CA PRO A 39 -9.63 4.83 11.67
C PRO A 39 -9.24 5.71 10.49
N SER A 40 -8.36 5.22 9.60
CA SER A 40 -7.86 5.96 8.43
C SER A 40 -8.71 5.77 7.17
N THR A 41 -9.68 4.86 7.14
CA THR A 41 -10.46 4.53 5.92
C THR A 41 -11.07 5.77 5.25
N GLU A 42 -11.75 6.63 6.02
CA GLU A 42 -12.34 7.86 5.48
C GLU A 42 -11.29 8.79 4.87
N MET A 43 -10.11 8.88 5.49
CA MET A 43 -9.03 9.72 4.99
C MET A 43 -8.40 9.12 3.73
N GLU A 44 -8.18 7.81 3.70
CA GLU A 44 -7.66 7.09 2.52
C GLU A 44 -8.56 7.32 1.30
N LEU A 45 -9.88 7.16 1.44
CA LEU A 45 -10.85 7.41 0.37
C LEU A 45 -10.84 8.88 -0.08
N LYS A 46 -10.85 9.83 0.87
CA LYS A 46 -10.75 11.27 0.55
C LYS A 46 -9.46 11.61 -0.19
N THR A 47 -8.35 10.97 0.20
CA THR A 47 -7.05 11.13 -0.46
C THR A 47 -7.07 10.57 -1.87
N MET A 48 -7.61 9.36 -2.09
CA MET A 48 -7.75 8.79 -3.43
C MET A 48 -8.56 9.70 -4.36
N GLU A 49 -9.70 10.21 -3.90
CA GLU A 49 -10.53 11.15 -4.67
C GLU A 49 -9.81 12.48 -4.94
N ARG A 50 -9.02 12.97 -3.99
CA ARG A 50 -8.19 14.17 -4.21
C ARG A 50 -7.12 13.93 -5.27
N ILE A 51 -6.45 12.77 -5.22
CA ILE A 51 -5.43 12.40 -6.20
C ILE A 51 -6.04 12.26 -7.60
N LYS A 52 -7.24 11.66 -7.75
CA LYS A 52 -7.96 11.61 -9.03
C LYS A 52 -8.16 12.99 -9.65
N ARG A 53 -8.65 13.94 -8.85
CA ARG A 53 -8.82 15.33 -9.30
C ARG A 53 -7.50 15.98 -9.72
N LEU A 54 -6.46 15.85 -8.90
CA LEU A 54 -5.14 16.40 -9.20
C LEU A 54 -4.50 15.79 -10.46
N MET A 55 -4.70 14.48 -10.69
CA MET A 55 -4.28 13.83 -11.94
C MET A 55 -4.97 14.46 -13.14
N ASN A 56 -6.27 14.70 -13.06
CA ASN A 56 -7.05 15.30 -14.15
C ASN A 56 -6.72 16.78 -14.38
N GLU A 57 -6.39 17.52 -13.32
CA GLU A 57 -5.89 18.90 -13.41
C GLU A 57 -4.50 18.95 -14.08
N PHE A 58 -3.64 17.96 -13.78
CA PHE A 58 -2.30 17.86 -14.36
C PHE A 58 -2.31 17.42 -15.83
N ASP A 59 -3.13 16.43 -16.17
CA ASP A 59 -3.30 15.89 -17.52
C ASP A 59 -4.80 15.69 -17.80
N PRO A 60 -5.46 16.64 -18.49
CA PRO A 60 -6.90 16.58 -18.77
C PRO A 60 -7.30 15.25 -19.43
N GLY A 61 -8.25 14.55 -18.80
CA GLY A 61 -8.70 13.21 -19.22
C GLY A 61 -7.93 12.06 -18.55
N ALA A 62 -6.97 12.33 -17.66
CA ALA A 62 -6.27 11.28 -16.92
C ALA A 62 -7.17 10.45 -16.01
N GLU A 63 -8.21 11.06 -15.44
CA GLU A 63 -9.17 10.37 -14.58
C GLU A 63 -9.96 9.30 -15.35
N GLU A 64 -10.19 9.46 -16.65
CA GLU A 64 -10.89 8.45 -17.49
C GLU A 64 -10.09 7.14 -17.62
N ARG A 65 -8.78 7.18 -17.34
CA ARG A 65 -7.92 5.99 -17.28
C ARG A 65 -7.95 5.31 -15.92
N VAL A 66 -8.66 5.86 -14.95
CA VAL A 66 -8.87 5.26 -13.63
C VAL A 66 -10.31 4.76 -13.55
N LEU A 67 -10.50 3.46 -13.70
CA LEU A 67 -11.82 2.85 -13.57
C LEU A 67 -12.38 3.02 -12.14
N GLU A 68 -13.68 2.80 -11.98
CA GLU A 68 -14.33 2.80 -10.68
C GLU A 68 -13.63 1.82 -9.73
N THR A 69 -13.29 2.30 -8.52
CA THR A 69 -12.58 1.48 -7.53
C THR A 69 -13.43 0.28 -7.15
N ILE A 70 -12.87 -0.93 -7.27
CA ILE A 70 -13.49 -2.13 -6.71
C ILE A 70 -13.23 -2.14 -5.21
N GLU A 71 -14.29 -1.90 -4.44
CA GLU A 71 -14.27 -1.99 -2.97
C GLU A 71 -14.54 -3.43 -2.52
N ILE A 72 -13.60 -3.97 -1.75
CA ILE A 72 -13.68 -5.32 -1.19
C ILE A 72 -13.91 -5.20 0.30
N ARG A 73 -15.00 -5.76 0.80
CA ARG A 73 -15.27 -5.80 2.23
C ARG A 73 -14.42 -6.88 2.90
N LYS A 74 -13.57 -6.49 3.86
CA LYS A 74 -12.64 -7.41 4.53
C LYS A 74 -13.34 -8.60 5.20
N ASP A 75 -14.54 -8.38 5.73
CA ASP A 75 -15.38 -9.40 6.37
C ASP A 75 -16.04 -10.37 5.38
N GLU A 76 -16.07 -10.03 4.09
CA GLU A 76 -16.65 -10.85 3.02
C GLU A 76 -15.58 -11.67 2.26
N ILE A 77 -14.29 -11.45 2.53
CA ILE A 77 -13.20 -12.22 1.91
C ILE A 77 -13.28 -13.67 2.41
N PRO A 78 -13.45 -14.66 1.52
CA PRO A 78 -13.57 -16.06 1.90
C PRO A 78 -12.41 -16.57 2.76
N LEU A 79 -12.72 -17.44 3.71
CA LEU A 79 -11.71 -18.15 4.47
C LEU A 79 -10.98 -19.14 3.55
N ASN A 80 -9.66 -19.24 3.71
CA ASN A 80 -8.86 -20.29 3.11
C ASN A 80 -7.83 -20.77 4.15
N PRO A 81 -8.13 -21.85 4.91
CA PRO A 81 -7.25 -22.35 5.96
C PRO A 81 -5.85 -22.73 5.47
N ASP A 82 -5.74 -23.25 4.24
CA ASP A 82 -4.45 -23.67 3.68
C ASP A 82 -3.57 -22.45 3.37
N PHE A 83 -4.16 -21.41 2.77
CA PHE A 83 -3.46 -20.14 2.55
C PHE A 83 -3.05 -19.49 3.87
N THR A 84 -3.98 -19.39 4.82
CA THR A 84 -3.72 -18.78 6.13
C THR A 84 -2.62 -19.52 6.89
N LYS A 85 -2.55 -20.86 6.77
CA LYS A 85 -1.49 -21.67 7.37
C LYS A 85 -0.10 -21.33 6.83
N GLU A 86 0.04 -21.11 5.52
CA GLU A 86 1.32 -20.68 4.94
C GLU A 86 1.69 -19.26 5.36
N TYR A 87 0.71 -18.34 5.36
CA TYR A 87 0.89 -17.00 5.91
C TYR A 87 1.35 -17.02 7.38
N GLU A 88 0.75 -17.87 8.23
CA GLU A 88 1.09 -17.95 9.65
C GLU A 88 2.54 -18.39 9.90
N LYS A 89 3.14 -19.19 9.01
CA LYS A 89 4.57 -19.51 9.08
C LYS A 89 5.42 -18.25 8.94
N LEU A 90 5.13 -17.46 7.90
CA LEU A 90 5.83 -16.20 7.64
C LEU A 90 5.55 -15.14 8.72
N GLN A 91 4.34 -15.12 9.27
CA GLN A 91 3.99 -14.22 10.37
C GLN A 91 4.83 -14.51 11.62
N LYS A 92 5.01 -15.79 11.97
CA LYS A 92 5.78 -16.20 13.15
C LYS A 92 7.27 -15.86 13.00
N GLU A 93 7.82 -16.08 11.80
CA GLU A 93 9.24 -15.88 11.52
C GLU A 93 9.60 -14.41 11.29
N PHE A 94 8.84 -13.71 10.43
CA PHE A 94 9.19 -12.37 9.96
C PHE A 94 8.34 -11.26 10.56
N ARG A 95 7.32 -11.59 11.37
CA ARG A 95 6.30 -10.62 11.86
C ARG A 95 5.66 -9.88 10.69
N LEU A 96 5.18 -10.64 9.72
CA LEU A 96 4.46 -10.16 8.55
C LEU A 96 3.11 -9.54 8.95
N GLY A 97 2.65 -8.53 8.21
CA GLY A 97 1.36 -7.88 8.47
C GLY A 97 0.17 -8.77 8.06
N ASP A 98 -0.97 -8.63 8.74
CA ASP A 98 -2.18 -9.39 8.47
C ASP A 98 -2.77 -9.14 7.07
N GLN A 99 -2.40 -8.04 6.42
CA GLN A 99 -2.82 -7.74 5.05
C GLN A 99 -2.47 -8.83 4.04
N TYR A 100 -1.34 -9.49 4.22
CA TYR A 100 -0.89 -10.50 3.26
C TYR A 100 -1.74 -11.77 3.31
N ASP A 101 -2.40 -12.05 4.45
CA ASP A 101 -3.40 -13.12 4.54
C ASP A 101 -4.64 -12.77 3.72
N TRP A 102 -5.37 -11.71 4.12
CA TRP A 102 -6.66 -11.44 3.50
C TRP A 102 -6.58 -10.98 2.05
N LEU A 103 -5.54 -10.24 1.64
CA LEU A 103 -5.34 -9.91 0.22
C LEU A 103 -5.10 -11.15 -0.62
N GLY A 104 -4.33 -12.11 -0.09
CA GLY A 104 -3.96 -13.31 -0.83
C GLY A 104 -5.13 -14.27 -0.97
N ARG A 105 -5.91 -14.43 0.12
CA ARG A 105 -7.18 -15.17 0.08
C ARG A 105 -8.18 -14.56 -0.91
N TYR A 106 -8.26 -13.24 -0.97
CA TYR A 106 -9.08 -12.57 -1.97
C TYR A 106 -8.59 -12.88 -3.39
N ALA A 107 -7.30 -12.73 -3.66
CA ALA A 107 -6.72 -13.02 -4.97
C ALA A 107 -7.01 -14.46 -5.42
N GLU A 108 -6.93 -15.43 -4.50
CA GLU A 108 -7.29 -16.82 -4.78
C GLU A 108 -8.77 -17.03 -5.05
N SER A 109 -9.66 -16.41 -4.27
CA SER A 109 -11.10 -16.62 -4.41
C SER A 109 -11.65 -16.11 -5.74
N VAL A 110 -10.99 -15.11 -6.34
CA VAL A 110 -11.34 -14.58 -7.67
C VAL A 110 -10.41 -15.08 -8.78
N ASN A 111 -9.53 -16.04 -8.50
CA ASN A 111 -8.54 -16.59 -9.43
C ASN A 111 -7.72 -15.52 -10.16
N MET A 112 -7.22 -14.53 -9.42
CA MET A 112 -6.44 -13.41 -9.94
C MET A 112 -4.97 -13.54 -9.53
N ASP A 113 -4.08 -13.45 -10.51
CA ASP A 113 -2.62 -13.50 -10.32
C ASP A 113 -1.92 -12.23 -10.87
N THR A 114 -2.71 -11.20 -11.14
CA THR A 114 -2.28 -9.94 -11.76
C THR A 114 -2.34 -8.74 -10.82
N LEU A 115 -2.68 -8.94 -9.54
CA LEU A 115 -2.77 -7.84 -8.58
C LEU A 115 -1.38 -7.23 -8.37
N GLU A 116 -1.23 -5.97 -8.69
CA GLU A 116 -0.02 -5.22 -8.40
C GLU A 116 -0.01 -4.80 -6.93
N LEU A 117 1.02 -5.25 -6.22
CA LEU A 117 1.31 -4.86 -4.85
C LEU A 117 2.57 -4.00 -4.83
N SER A 118 2.44 -2.77 -4.36
CA SER A 118 3.50 -1.76 -4.32
C SER A 118 4.53 -1.99 -3.22
N VAL A 119 5.03 -3.22 -3.07
CA VAL A 119 6.22 -3.52 -2.27
C VAL A 119 7.43 -2.85 -2.92
N HIS A 120 8.19 -2.10 -2.14
CA HIS A 120 9.29 -1.27 -2.61
C HIS A 120 10.64 -1.67 -1.97
N HIS A 121 11.75 -1.05 -2.42
CA HIS A 121 13.11 -1.48 -2.06
C HIS A 121 13.35 -1.63 -0.54
N ASP A 122 12.82 -0.72 0.27
CA ASP A 122 13.07 -0.69 1.71
C ASP A 122 12.02 -1.47 2.53
N ASP A 123 11.07 -2.13 1.86
CA ASP A 123 10.07 -2.95 2.53
C ASP A 123 10.66 -4.26 3.06
N LYS A 124 10.15 -4.68 4.22
CA LYS A 124 10.48 -5.99 4.79
C LYS A 124 10.23 -7.14 3.80
N VAL A 125 9.12 -7.09 3.06
CA VAL A 125 8.78 -8.16 2.10
C VAL A 125 9.77 -8.20 0.96
N GLN A 126 10.28 -7.06 0.50
CA GLN A 126 11.34 -7.03 -0.50
C GLN A 126 12.56 -7.80 -0.01
N GLY A 127 13.03 -7.49 1.21
CA GLY A 127 14.18 -8.18 1.79
C GLY A 127 13.97 -9.68 2.00
N MET A 128 12.71 -10.13 2.13
CA MET A 128 12.36 -11.55 2.22
C MET A 128 12.44 -12.25 0.86
N ILE A 129 11.91 -11.65 -0.20
CA ILE A 129 11.69 -12.34 -1.49
C ILE A 129 12.69 -11.97 -2.59
N LYS A 130 13.59 -11.01 -2.38
CA LYS A 130 14.47 -10.46 -3.42
C LYS A 130 15.30 -11.51 -4.20
N ASP A 131 15.65 -12.62 -3.56
CA ASP A 131 16.46 -13.69 -4.15
C ASP A 131 15.57 -14.79 -4.78
N ASP A 132 14.25 -14.70 -4.58
CA ASP A 132 13.22 -15.66 -5.01
C ASP A 132 12.25 -15.04 -6.03
N VAL A 133 12.68 -13.98 -6.74
CA VAL A 133 11.87 -13.32 -7.77
C VAL A 133 12.57 -13.33 -9.12
N ILE A 134 11.75 -13.31 -10.18
CA ILE A 134 12.19 -13.07 -11.55
C ILE A 134 11.58 -11.78 -12.06
N LYS A 135 12.37 -11.03 -12.83
CA LYS A 135 11.90 -9.87 -13.57
C LYS A 135 11.16 -10.34 -14.83
N ILE A 136 9.97 -9.80 -15.06
CA ILE A 136 9.16 -10.06 -16.24
C ILE A 136 8.93 -8.72 -16.94
N GLU A 137 9.31 -8.65 -18.21
CA GLU A 137 9.05 -7.50 -19.08
C GLU A 137 7.58 -7.50 -19.53
N ASP A 138 6.94 -6.33 -19.52
CA ASP A 138 5.53 -6.10 -19.87
C ASP A 138 5.40 -4.84 -20.74
N GLY A 139 5.78 -5.00 -22.01
CA GLY A 139 5.87 -3.89 -22.97
C GLY A 139 7.03 -2.95 -22.62
N GLU A 140 6.72 -1.68 -22.35
CA GLU A 140 7.69 -0.66 -21.91
C GLU A 140 7.85 -0.62 -20.38
N ASP A 141 7.22 -1.56 -19.67
CA ASP A 141 7.21 -1.66 -18.21
C ASP A 141 7.74 -3.02 -17.76
N PHE A 142 7.87 -3.24 -16.46
CA PHE A 142 8.24 -4.53 -15.90
C PHE A 142 7.63 -4.73 -14.52
N TYR A 143 7.62 -5.98 -14.07
CA TYR A 143 7.31 -6.32 -12.70
C TYR A 143 8.09 -7.56 -12.26
N TYR A 144 8.19 -7.75 -10.95
CA TYR A 144 8.74 -8.97 -10.37
C TYR A 144 7.63 -9.94 -9.96
N ARG A 145 7.87 -11.24 -10.12
CA ARG A 145 7.04 -12.32 -9.55
C ARG A 145 7.92 -13.30 -8.79
N VAL A 146 7.38 -13.83 -7.71
CA VAL A 146 8.02 -14.94 -6.98
C VAL A 146 8.07 -16.18 -7.87
N VAL A 147 9.21 -16.87 -7.89
CA VAL A 147 9.44 -18.09 -8.67
C VAL A 147 8.55 -19.24 -8.20
N ASP A 148 8.33 -20.24 -9.06
CA ASP A 148 7.47 -21.39 -8.75
C ASP A 148 7.97 -22.20 -7.54
N ASN A 149 9.29 -22.32 -7.40
CA ASN A 149 9.97 -23.08 -6.33
C ASN A 149 10.87 -22.15 -5.50
N PRO A 150 10.30 -21.33 -4.61
CA PRO A 150 11.10 -20.39 -3.80
C PRO A 150 11.91 -21.13 -2.74
N SER A 151 13.02 -20.53 -2.33
CA SER A 151 13.92 -21.03 -1.30
C SER A 151 13.19 -21.30 0.03
N HIS A 152 12.23 -20.45 0.38
CA HIS A 152 11.31 -20.64 1.49
C HIS A 152 9.92 -21.06 0.97
N PRO A 153 9.43 -22.29 1.26
CA PRO A 153 8.19 -22.80 0.70
C PRO A 153 6.95 -21.93 0.93
N ALA A 154 6.87 -21.23 2.07
CA ALA A 154 5.71 -20.38 2.35
C ALA A 154 5.70 -19.06 1.53
N PHE A 155 6.76 -18.72 0.79
CA PHE A 155 6.74 -17.56 -0.13
C PHE A 155 5.77 -17.74 -1.30
N VAL A 156 5.23 -18.94 -1.52
CA VAL A 156 4.16 -19.20 -2.50
C VAL A 156 2.95 -18.27 -2.32
N ILE A 157 2.69 -17.77 -1.10
CA ILE A 157 1.59 -16.81 -0.87
C ILE A 157 1.75 -15.51 -1.68
N PHE A 158 2.98 -15.19 -2.07
CA PHE A 158 3.31 -13.98 -2.83
C PHE A 158 3.20 -14.18 -4.35
N GLN A 159 3.04 -15.41 -4.85
CA GLN A 159 2.96 -15.71 -6.30
C GLN A 159 1.69 -15.13 -6.97
N LYS A 160 0.70 -14.72 -6.18
CA LYS A 160 -0.54 -14.06 -6.64
C LYS A 160 -0.35 -12.57 -6.99
N TYR A 161 0.80 -11.99 -6.63
CA TYR A 161 1.06 -10.58 -6.86
C TYR A 161 2.12 -10.35 -7.94
N ARG A 162 2.03 -9.16 -8.53
CA ARG A 162 3.09 -8.54 -9.32
C ARG A 162 3.71 -7.42 -8.49
N PHE A 163 5.03 -7.32 -8.47
CA PHE A 163 5.77 -6.32 -7.69
C PHE A 163 6.50 -5.33 -8.62
N PRO A 164 5.83 -4.27 -9.09
CA PRO A 164 6.43 -3.33 -10.06
C PRO A 164 7.45 -2.37 -9.42
N LEU A 165 7.43 -2.20 -8.10
CA LEU A 165 8.27 -1.21 -7.40
C LEU A 165 9.43 -1.83 -6.61
N LEU A 166 9.67 -3.14 -6.75
CA LEU A 166 10.51 -3.93 -5.84
C LEU A 166 11.95 -3.39 -5.69
N GLU A 167 12.48 -2.67 -6.67
CA GLU A 167 13.84 -2.09 -6.65
C GLU A 167 13.83 -0.56 -6.53
N ILE A 168 12.66 0.06 -6.35
CA ILE A 168 12.52 1.51 -6.29
C ILE A 168 12.39 1.94 -4.82
N THR A 169 13.23 2.89 -4.38
CA THR A 169 13.13 3.50 -3.04
C THR A 169 12.08 4.61 -3.04
N LYS A 170 11.57 5.01 -1.86
CA LYS A 170 10.63 6.15 -1.78
C LYS A 170 11.22 7.46 -2.29
N LEU A 171 12.52 7.68 -2.05
CA LEU A 171 13.24 8.82 -2.58
C LEU A 171 13.38 8.73 -4.11
N GLY A 172 13.60 7.54 -4.67
CA GLY A 172 13.59 7.33 -6.11
C GLY A 172 12.22 7.60 -6.74
N MET A 173 11.12 7.24 -6.06
CA MET A 173 9.76 7.63 -6.48
C MET A 173 9.59 9.15 -6.47
N GLU A 174 10.11 9.83 -5.44
CA GLU A 174 10.07 11.30 -5.33
C GLU A 174 10.84 11.96 -6.48
N GLU A 175 12.06 11.50 -6.75
CA GLU A 175 12.93 12.02 -7.81
C GLU A 175 12.25 11.90 -9.17
N LYS A 176 11.76 10.71 -9.51
CA LYS A 176 11.01 10.48 -10.76
C LYS A 176 9.76 11.36 -10.84
N ALA A 177 9.01 11.50 -9.75
CA ALA A 177 7.84 12.37 -9.72
C ALA A 177 8.20 13.86 -9.92
N LYS A 178 9.38 14.30 -9.45
CA LYS A 178 9.90 15.66 -9.71
C LYS A 178 10.29 15.84 -11.17
N GLU A 179 11.04 14.88 -11.73
CA GLU A 179 11.43 14.89 -13.15
C GLU A 179 10.21 14.96 -14.07
N ARG A 180 9.12 14.29 -13.69
CA ARG A 180 7.85 14.26 -14.44
C ARG A 180 6.89 15.39 -14.09
N GLY A 181 7.21 16.24 -13.11
CA GLY A 181 6.43 17.44 -12.75
C GLY A 181 5.23 17.22 -11.82
N TYR A 182 4.91 15.99 -11.41
CA TYR A 182 3.76 15.68 -10.56
C TYR A 182 4.12 15.41 -9.08
N ALA A 183 5.32 15.79 -8.63
CA ALA A 183 5.72 15.65 -7.22
C ALA A 183 4.75 16.29 -6.22
N HIS A 184 4.09 17.40 -6.60
CA HIS A 184 3.07 18.04 -5.78
C HIS A 184 1.85 17.14 -5.52
N ILE A 185 1.50 16.22 -6.44
CA ILE A 185 0.42 15.24 -6.24
C ILE A 185 0.85 14.19 -5.21
N MET A 186 2.11 13.75 -5.26
CA MET A 186 2.69 12.78 -4.31
C MET A 186 2.66 13.30 -2.87
N GLU A 187 2.81 14.61 -2.67
CA GLU A 187 2.73 15.23 -1.35
C GLU A 187 1.35 15.12 -0.69
N GLU A 188 0.30 14.89 -1.48
CA GLU A 188 -1.09 14.77 -1.01
C GLU A 188 -1.47 13.36 -0.54
N THR A 189 -0.55 12.40 -0.65
CA THR A 189 -0.75 11.00 -0.23
C THR A 189 -0.92 10.87 1.29
N TRP A 190 -1.54 9.77 1.74
CA TRP A 190 -1.84 9.55 3.15
C TRP A 190 -1.16 8.31 3.72
N PHE A 191 -0.63 8.43 4.94
CA PHE A 191 0.06 7.33 5.64
C PHE A 191 -0.37 7.16 7.11
N CYS A 192 -0.93 8.20 7.74
CA CYS A 192 -1.12 8.21 9.18
C CYS A 192 -2.35 7.38 9.62
N HIS A 193 -2.13 6.41 10.53
CA HIS A 193 -3.21 5.59 11.09
C HIS A 193 -4.13 6.30 12.09
N THR A 194 -3.68 7.41 12.67
CA THR A 194 -4.42 8.12 13.73
C THR A 194 -4.41 9.63 13.46
N PRO A 195 -5.06 10.12 12.39
CA PRO A 195 -5.08 11.54 12.04
C PRO A 195 -5.40 12.46 13.22
N LYS A 196 -4.82 13.66 13.20
CA LYS A 196 -5.27 14.76 14.06
C LYS A 196 -6.67 15.20 13.63
N LYS A 197 -7.41 15.87 14.52
CA LYS A 197 -8.69 16.49 14.16
C LYS A 197 -8.56 17.56 13.08
N THR A 198 -7.37 18.15 12.95
CA THR A 198 -7.01 19.12 11.91
C THR A 198 -6.86 18.50 10.53
N GLY A 199 -6.89 17.17 10.40
CA GLY A 199 -6.63 16.46 9.14
C GLY A 199 -5.14 16.15 8.91
N GLU A 200 -4.26 16.60 9.80
CA GLU A 200 -2.81 16.38 9.67
C GLU A 200 -2.36 15.01 10.22
N PRO A 201 -1.21 14.48 9.75
CA PRO A 201 -0.62 13.28 10.33
C PRO A 201 -0.19 13.50 11.78
N CYS A 202 -0.27 12.45 12.59
CA CYS A 202 -0.07 12.58 14.04
C CYS A 202 1.39 12.70 14.50
N GLY A 203 2.36 12.30 13.67
CA GLY A 203 3.78 12.25 14.03
C GLY A 203 4.16 11.16 15.07
N LEU A 204 3.24 10.27 15.46
CA LEU A 204 3.44 9.34 16.58
C LEU A 204 3.17 7.87 16.25
N CYS A 205 2.38 7.59 15.22
CA CYS A 205 2.08 6.22 14.77
C CYS A 205 3.25 5.61 13.99
N ASN A 206 3.31 4.28 13.90
CA ASN A 206 4.40 3.60 13.19
C ASN A 206 4.56 4.10 11.74
N PRO A 207 3.48 4.25 10.93
CA PRO A 207 3.61 4.85 9.60
C PRO A 207 4.26 6.24 9.59
N CYS A 208 3.97 7.11 10.57
CA CYS A 208 4.64 8.42 10.66
C CYS A 208 6.14 8.25 10.92
N LYS A 209 6.52 7.31 11.80
CA LYS A 209 7.95 7.06 12.09
C LYS A 209 8.70 6.53 10.88
N TYR A 210 8.12 5.54 10.18
CA TYR A 210 8.70 4.98 8.96
C TYR A 210 8.86 6.05 7.89
N THR A 211 7.83 6.89 7.68
CA THR A 211 7.91 8.03 6.75
C THR A 211 9.06 9.00 7.09
N GLN A 212 9.37 9.22 8.38
CA GLN A 212 10.56 9.99 8.77
C GLN A 212 11.87 9.25 8.47
N GLU A 213 11.95 7.97 8.82
CA GLU A 213 13.12 7.11 8.62
C GLU A 213 13.46 6.93 7.12
N GLU A 214 12.45 6.93 6.25
CA GLU A 214 12.56 6.79 4.78
C GLU A 214 12.82 8.13 4.05
N GLY A 215 13.09 9.21 4.79
CA GLY A 215 13.49 10.51 4.22
C GLY A 215 12.35 11.46 3.84
N LEU A 216 11.10 11.11 4.16
CA LEU A 216 9.90 11.93 3.89
C LEU A 216 9.41 12.69 5.13
N GLY A 217 10.28 12.91 6.11
CA GLY A 217 9.94 13.51 7.40
C GLY A 217 9.36 14.93 7.34
N ARG A 218 9.64 15.69 6.26
CA ARG A 218 9.06 17.03 6.00
C ARG A 218 7.53 17.05 5.99
N ARG A 219 6.90 15.90 5.73
CA ARG A 219 5.44 15.71 5.64
C ARG A 219 4.77 15.58 7.01
N ILE A 220 5.55 15.59 8.10
CA ILE A 220 5.09 15.27 9.44
C ILE A 220 5.27 16.49 10.35
N PRO A 221 4.17 17.04 10.89
CA PRO A 221 4.27 18.11 11.86
C PRO A 221 4.77 17.56 13.20
N GLU A 222 5.55 18.37 13.92
CA GLU A 222 6.01 18.04 15.26
C GLU A 222 4.83 17.89 16.23
N PRO A 223 4.67 16.74 16.91
CA PRO A 223 3.60 16.55 17.87
C PRO A 223 3.85 17.32 19.17
N THR A 224 2.82 18.05 19.62
CA THR A 224 2.83 18.76 20.90
C THR A 224 2.90 17.80 22.10
N ARG A 225 3.27 18.32 23.28
CA ARG A 225 3.26 17.52 24.53
C ARG A 225 1.90 16.92 24.83
N PHE A 226 0.82 17.69 24.59
CA PHE A 226 -0.55 17.21 24.82
C PHE A 226 -0.92 16.06 23.86
N GLU A 227 -0.56 16.16 22.58
CA GLU A 227 -0.81 15.09 21.61
C GLU A 227 -0.04 13.81 21.94
N LYS A 228 1.20 13.94 22.43
CA LYS A 228 2.00 12.80 22.94
C LYS A 228 1.27 12.09 24.09
N ILE A 229 0.76 12.84 25.07
CA ILE A 229 -0.01 12.28 26.20
C ILE A 229 -1.30 11.61 25.70
N ARG A 230 -2.06 12.28 24.84
CA ARG A 230 -3.32 11.75 24.28
C ARG A 230 -3.08 10.44 23.51
N TYR A 231 -2.03 10.38 22.70
CA TYR A 231 -1.67 9.18 21.96
C TYR A 231 -1.22 8.04 22.89
N PHE A 232 -0.49 8.34 23.96
CA PHE A 232 -0.15 7.37 24.99
C PHE A 232 -1.40 6.77 25.63
N LEU A 233 -2.35 7.61 26.06
CA LEU A 233 -3.63 7.17 26.61
C LEU A 233 -4.43 6.32 25.60
N PHE A 234 -4.45 6.72 24.33
CA PHE A 234 -5.06 5.94 23.26
C PHE A 234 -4.45 4.54 23.14
N LYS A 235 -3.11 4.42 23.17
CA LYS A 235 -2.42 3.12 23.13
C LYS A 235 -2.74 2.26 24.36
N VAL A 236 -2.80 2.85 25.55
CA VAL A 236 -3.17 2.16 26.79
C VAL A 236 -4.60 1.63 26.69
N ASN A 237 -5.56 2.47 26.32
CA ASN A 237 -6.95 2.07 26.15
C ASN A 237 -7.12 0.96 25.10
N ARG A 238 -6.38 1.03 23.99
CA ARG A 238 -6.40 -0.01 22.95
C ARG A 238 -5.83 -1.34 23.46
N ARG A 239 -4.79 -1.32 24.30
CA ARG A 239 -4.24 -2.54 24.94
C ARG A 239 -5.24 -3.15 25.92
N ILE A 240 -5.87 -2.34 26.76
CA ILE A 240 -6.90 -2.79 27.71
C ILE A 240 -8.06 -3.44 26.96
N LYS A 241 -8.59 -2.79 25.92
CA LYS A 241 -9.67 -3.36 25.09
C LYS A 241 -9.31 -4.70 24.43
N LYS A 242 -8.04 -4.92 24.10
CA LYS A 242 -7.55 -6.20 23.55
C LYS A 242 -7.41 -7.30 24.60
N MET A 243 -7.33 -6.98 25.88
CA MET A 243 -7.24 -7.96 26.97
C MET A 243 -8.62 -8.37 27.50
N VAL A 244 -9.64 -7.53 27.26
CA VAL A 244 -11.03 -7.75 27.70
C VAL A 244 -11.86 -8.48 26.62
N LYS A 245 -11.28 -8.71 25.44
CA LYS A 245 -11.90 -9.41 24.30
C LYS A 245 -11.12 -10.70 24.04
#